data_AF-A0A6G0MA30-F1
#
_entry.id   AF-A0A6G0MA30-F1
#
_cell.length_a   1.000
_cell.length_b   1.000
_cell.length_c   1.000
_cell.angle_alpha   90.00
_cell.angle_beta   90.00
_cell.angle_gamma   90.00
#
_symmetry.space_group_name_H-M   'P 1'
#
loop_
_entity.id
_entity.type
_entity.pdbx_description
1 polymer ?
#
loop_
_entity_poly.entity_id
_entity_poly.type
_entity_poly.pdbx_seq_one_letter_code
_entity_poly.pdbx_strand_id
1 'polypeptide(L)'
;GLNAMLAKVSPFLKKFTRKRGQSQDSINVLDASVAAADKASVEGSTSAEDASGAVSELDWVGFSRMLRDVRRTLHRYPETGYQEVGTQAFIKGFCEQLNIPGKNVREMALTGLVVDVCHGNATISPAEKRKLPVIAFRADMDALPIEEMNDQLPYCSTQKNGGKELRKRKKQKTSTSQPSSPPKASEDEEDDPQASSDATGGSVVSTDESMEAPVMTLPAPSTITTTTVGAPPAPGAAAEKDDSDSESSTPAAHMCGHDGHMVIVLGLCALVVRKAHLLPEDTFVRFIFQPAEEGPGGAMKMIEDGALVDVDEVYGLHNAPFPLNSIHVRPGPVMAQEVEFSINIHGIGGHGSAPQNCVDPILIGAVVVQALQTIVSRSLSPMDTAVVSVTQFR
;
A
#
# COMPACT_ATOMS: atom_id res chain seq x y z
N GLY A 1 11.36 18.11 -5.63
CA GLY A 1 11.60 16.71 -6.01
C GLY A 1 12.65 16.09 -5.11
N LEU A 2 12.74 14.76 -5.11
CA LEU A 2 13.53 13.97 -4.17
C LEU A 2 15.03 14.30 -4.17
N ASN A 3 15.65 14.52 -5.33
CA ASN A 3 17.08 14.85 -5.46
C ASN A 3 17.50 16.10 -4.64
N ALA A 4 16.64 17.13 -4.59
CA ALA A 4 16.90 18.33 -3.80
C ALA A 4 16.79 18.08 -2.30
N MET A 5 15.93 17.13 -1.89
CA MET A 5 15.81 16.71 -0.49
C MET A 5 17.00 15.83 -0.08
N LEU A 6 17.49 14.95 -0.97
CA LEU A 6 18.70 14.17 -0.74
C LEU A 6 19.90 15.10 -0.48
N ALA A 7 20.13 16.07 -1.38
CA ALA A 7 21.19 17.08 -1.22
C ALA A 7 21.06 17.90 0.08
N LYS A 8 19.84 18.17 0.55
CA LYS A 8 19.58 18.84 1.84
C LYS A 8 19.96 17.97 3.05
N VAL A 9 19.84 16.63 2.98
CA VAL A 9 20.16 15.74 4.11
C VAL A 9 21.58 15.17 4.09
N SER A 10 22.24 15.10 2.93
CA SER A 10 23.63 14.63 2.80
C SER A 10 24.60 15.20 3.85
N PRO A 11 24.60 16.51 4.20
CA PRO A 11 25.50 17.05 5.23
C PRO A 11 25.19 16.54 6.63
N PHE A 12 23.91 16.30 6.95
CA PHE A 12 23.49 15.72 8.23
C PHE A 12 23.88 14.25 8.29
N LEU A 13 23.55 13.45 7.28
CA LEU A 13 23.83 12.01 7.23
C LEU A 13 25.34 11.72 7.36
N LYS A 14 26.19 12.43 6.62
CA LYS A 14 27.66 12.27 6.70
C LYS A 14 28.24 12.70 8.06
N LYS A 15 27.62 13.66 8.74
CA LYS A 15 27.96 14.03 10.13
C LYS A 15 27.45 12.97 11.14
N PHE A 16 26.31 12.36 10.87
CA PHE A 16 25.64 11.38 11.73
C PHE A 16 26.32 10.00 11.71
N THR A 17 26.83 9.54 10.57
CA THR A 17 27.52 8.24 10.47
C THR A 17 29.01 8.28 10.86
N ARG A 18 29.67 9.44 10.79
CA ARG A 18 31.09 9.59 11.16
C ARG A 18 31.39 9.07 12.57
N LYS A 19 32.36 8.15 12.67
CA LYS A 19 33.03 7.81 13.94
C LYS A 19 33.88 9.00 14.42
N ARG A 20 33.89 9.27 15.73
CA ARG A 20 34.73 10.31 16.33
C ARG A 20 36.20 9.87 16.24
N GLY A 21 36.99 10.52 15.39
CA GLY A 21 38.42 10.25 15.22
C GLY A 21 38.93 10.25 13.77
N GLN A 22 38.08 10.01 12.78
CA GLN A 22 38.48 10.07 11.36
C GLN A 22 38.60 11.52 10.88
N SER A 23 39.84 11.98 10.62
CA SER A 23 40.08 13.25 9.92
C SER A 23 39.65 13.15 8.45
N GLN A 24 39.50 14.30 7.81
CA GLN A 24 39.00 14.39 6.43
C GLN A 24 39.90 13.69 5.41
N ASP A 25 41.19 13.56 5.73
CA ASP A 25 42.27 13.08 4.87
C ASP A 25 42.26 11.54 4.74
N SER A 26 41.72 10.85 5.75
CA SER A 26 41.71 9.38 5.84
C SER A 26 40.83 8.66 4.80
N ILE A 27 40.08 9.40 3.98
CA ILE A 27 39.19 8.85 2.95
C ILE A 27 39.93 8.65 1.61
N ASN A 28 41.03 9.36 1.35
CA ASN A 28 41.71 9.39 0.04
C ASN A 28 42.88 8.38 -0.12
N VAL A 29 43.04 7.41 0.79
CA VAL A 29 44.25 6.56 0.85
C VAL A 29 43.97 5.07 0.58
N LEU A 30 42.71 4.62 0.63
CA LEU A 30 42.33 3.20 0.51
C LEU A 30 42.26 2.65 -0.94
N ASP A 31 43.00 3.25 -1.87
CA ASP A 31 43.13 2.77 -3.26
C ASP A 31 44.61 2.69 -3.73
N ALA A 32 45.58 2.78 -2.80
CA ALA A 32 47.00 2.80 -3.13
C ALA A 32 47.93 2.24 -2.03
N SER A 33 47.90 0.93 -1.74
CA SER A 33 49.04 0.21 -1.12
C SER A 33 48.85 -1.31 -1.06
N VAL A 34 49.23 -2.01 -2.15
CA VAL A 34 49.49 -3.46 -2.13
C VAL A 34 50.97 -3.70 -2.46
N ALA A 35 51.87 -3.43 -1.51
CA ALA A 35 53.28 -3.80 -1.59
C ALA A 35 54.00 -3.71 -0.24
N ALA A 36 54.47 -4.86 0.27
CA ALA A 36 55.53 -5.03 1.29
C ALA A 36 55.34 -4.40 2.71
N ALA A 37 56.04 -4.85 3.76
CA ALA A 37 56.55 -6.18 4.09
C ALA A 37 56.95 -6.27 5.59
N ASP A 38 56.80 -7.47 6.14
CA ASP A 38 57.54 -8.09 7.26
C ASP A 38 57.57 -7.51 8.71
N LYS A 39 57.78 -8.45 9.63
CA LYS A 39 57.77 -8.45 11.11
C LYS A 39 58.45 -7.29 11.85
N ALA A 40 57.90 -6.95 13.02
CA ALA A 40 58.64 -6.92 14.29
C ALA A 40 57.70 -7.13 15.51
N SER A 41 58.23 -7.65 16.62
CA SER A 41 57.51 -7.93 17.87
C SER A 41 58.21 -7.32 19.09
N VAL A 42 57.48 -6.68 20.01
CA VAL A 42 57.88 -6.43 21.41
C VAL A 42 56.63 -6.47 22.29
N GLU A 43 56.75 -6.99 23.51
CA GLU A 43 55.69 -7.08 24.52
C GLU A 43 55.72 -5.90 25.52
N GLY A 44 54.55 -5.59 26.11
CA GLY A 44 54.47 -5.17 27.52
C GLY A 44 54.57 -3.67 27.84
N SER A 45 53.50 -3.12 28.40
CA SER A 45 53.52 -2.52 29.75
C SER A 45 52.07 -2.30 30.26
N THR A 46 51.93 -1.88 31.51
CA THR A 46 50.69 -1.94 32.29
C THR A 46 49.99 -0.60 32.51
N SER A 47 48.71 -0.70 32.86
CA SER A 47 48.00 0.05 33.94
C SER A 47 47.04 1.19 33.56
N ALA A 48 46.07 1.33 34.47
CA ALA A 48 45.24 2.50 34.79
C ALA A 48 44.23 3.05 33.76
N GLU A 49 42.96 2.96 34.17
CA GLU A 49 42.00 4.08 34.24
C GLU A 49 41.89 5.06 33.06
N ASP A 50 40.77 4.99 32.31
CA ASP A 50 40.23 6.16 31.60
C ASP A 50 38.70 6.26 31.80
N ALA A 51 38.31 6.66 33.00
CA ALA A 51 36.93 6.71 33.46
C ALA A 51 36.22 8.05 33.16
N SER A 52 36.16 8.49 31.90
CA SER A 52 35.30 9.64 31.51
C SER A 52 34.90 9.69 30.03
N GLY A 53 34.55 8.55 29.43
CA GLY A 53 34.08 8.44 28.03
C GLY A 53 32.76 9.16 27.73
N ALA A 54 32.80 10.49 27.60
CA ALA A 54 31.63 11.33 27.37
C ALA A 54 30.85 10.92 26.11
N VAL A 55 29.65 10.36 26.33
CA VAL A 55 28.71 9.97 25.29
C VAL A 55 28.41 11.20 24.43
N SER A 56 28.72 11.13 23.14
CA SER A 56 28.27 12.17 22.21
C SER A 56 26.75 12.07 22.11
N GLU A 57 26.02 12.97 22.76
CA GLU A 57 24.57 13.03 22.63
C GLU A 57 24.20 13.07 21.16
N LEU A 58 23.29 12.17 20.77
CA LEU A 58 22.80 12.14 19.42
C LEU A 58 21.88 13.35 19.22
N ASP A 59 22.02 14.03 18.09
CA ASP A 59 21.08 15.09 17.71
C ASP A 59 19.74 14.46 17.28
N TRP A 60 19.01 13.91 18.26
CA TRP A 60 17.70 13.29 18.08
C TRP A 60 16.68 14.28 17.52
N VAL A 61 16.81 15.57 17.88
CA VAL A 61 15.94 16.64 17.39
C VAL A 61 16.20 16.91 15.90
N GLY A 62 17.47 17.04 15.49
CA GLY A 62 17.88 17.17 14.10
C GLY A 62 17.54 15.93 13.27
N PHE A 63 17.78 14.73 13.80
CA PHE A 63 17.47 13.46 13.16
C PHE A 63 15.97 13.26 12.95
N SER A 64 15.15 13.50 13.98
CA SER A 64 13.68 13.48 13.87
C SER A 64 13.15 14.51 12.87
N ARG A 65 13.69 15.74 12.87
CA ARG A 65 13.36 16.78 11.88
C ARG A 65 13.75 16.38 10.47
N MET A 66 14.91 15.75 10.29
CA MET A 66 15.38 15.22 9.01
C MET A 66 14.44 14.14 8.47
N LEU A 67 14.15 13.10 9.27
CA LEU A 67 13.25 12.01 8.89
C LEU A 67 11.84 12.53 8.55
N ARG A 68 11.27 13.43 9.35
CA ARG A 68 9.99 14.09 9.06
C ARG A 68 10.01 14.85 7.72
N ASP A 69 11.09 15.58 7.43
CA ASP A 69 11.21 16.31 6.15
C ASP A 69 11.37 15.35 4.96
N VAL A 70 11.99 14.18 5.16
CA VAL A 70 12.06 13.12 4.13
C VAL A 70 10.68 12.56 3.87
N ARG A 71 9.93 12.18 4.94
CA ARG A 71 8.55 11.70 4.84
C ARG A 71 7.69 12.66 4.04
N ARG A 72 7.70 13.95 4.41
CA ARG A 72 6.98 15.02 3.71
C ARG A 72 7.43 15.25 2.26
N THR A 73 8.61 14.77 1.86
CA THR A 73 9.03 14.83 0.46
C THR A 73 8.54 13.61 -0.31
N LEU A 74 8.59 12.40 0.26
CA LEU A 74 8.00 11.20 -0.33
C LEU A 74 6.48 11.38 -0.51
N HIS A 75 5.78 11.82 0.53
CA HIS A 75 4.34 12.17 0.50
C HIS A 75 3.96 13.14 -0.63
N ARG A 76 4.87 14.08 -0.93
CA ARG A 76 4.66 15.12 -1.95
C ARG A 76 4.97 14.65 -3.37
N TYR A 77 5.85 13.65 -3.52
CA TYR A 77 6.25 13.07 -4.81
C TYR A 77 5.96 11.56 -4.82
N PRO A 78 4.69 11.15 -4.68
CA PRO A 78 4.30 9.76 -4.69
C PRO A 78 4.45 9.15 -6.09
N GLU A 79 4.77 7.85 -6.09
CA GLU A 79 4.90 6.99 -7.27
C GLU A 79 4.14 5.69 -7.00
N THR A 80 3.45 5.15 -8.00
CA THR A 80 2.59 3.96 -7.86
C THR A 80 3.38 2.66 -8.05
N GLY A 81 2.74 1.52 -7.80
CA GLY A 81 3.35 0.18 -7.91
C GLY A 81 4.14 -0.05 -9.21
N TYR A 82 5.41 -0.45 -9.06
CA TYR A 82 6.42 -0.63 -10.13
C TYR A 82 6.81 0.64 -10.90
N GLN A 83 6.45 1.82 -10.42
CA GLN A 83 6.81 3.13 -10.99
C GLN A 83 7.63 3.99 -10.01
N GLU A 84 8.07 3.41 -8.89
CA GLU A 84 8.79 4.03 -7.76
C GLU A 84 10.27 4.38 -8.08
N VAL A 85 10.55 4.85 -9.31
CA VAL A 85 11.91 5.05 -9.83
C VAL A 85 12.65 6.19 -9.11
N GLY A 86 11.97 7.32 -8.89
CA GLY A 86 12.53 8.44 -8.12
C GLY A 86 12.75 8.09 -6.65
N THR A 87 11.85 7.28 -6.09
CA THR A 87 11.88 6.78 -4.71
C THR A 87 13.02 5.78 -4.51
N GLN A 88 13.18 4.79 -5.40
CA GLN A 88 14.31 3.87 -5.38
C GLN A 88 15.64 4.63 -5.54
N ALA A 89 15.72 5.59 -6.47
CA ALA A 89 16.90 6.43 -6.64
C ALA A 89 17.22 7.26 -5.39
N PHE A 90 16.20 7.78 -4.70
CA PHE A 90 16.35 8.48 -3.42
C PHE A 90 16.88 7.55 -2.31
N ILE A 91 16.35 6.33 -2.20
CA ILE A 91 16.78 5.34 -1.19
C ILE A 91 18.22 4.90 -1.46
N LYS A 92 18.58 4.58 -2.71
CA LYS A 92 19.97 4.30 -3.14
C LYS A 92 20.90 5.46 -2.73
N GLY A 93 20.56 6.69 -3.14
CA GLY A 93 21.34 7.88 -2.81
C GLY A 93 21.45 8.17 -1.31
N PHE A 94 20.43 7.84 -0.51
CA PHE A 94 20.49 7.92 0.96
C PHE A 94 21.50 6.92 1.53
N CYS A 95 21.51 5.67 1.03
CA CYS A 95 22.47 4.63 1.41
C CYS A 95 23.92 5.02 1.06
N GLU A 96 24.14 5.70 -0.06
CA GLU A 96 25.44 6.31 -0.39
C GLU A 96 25.88 7.36 0.64
N GLN A 97 24.96 8.19 1.18
CA GLN A 97 25.33 9.18 2.20
C GLN A 97 25.64 8.52 3.56
N LEU A 98 25.15 7.30 3.79
CA LEU A 98 25.55 6.46 4.91
C LEU A 98 26.91 5.77 4.68
N ASN A 99 27.44 5.80 3.44
CA ASN A 99 28.61 5.04 2.96
C ASN A 99 28.40 3.52 2.99
N ILE A 100 27.17 3.03 2.78
CA ILE A 100 26.92 1.59 2.60
C ILE A 100 27.59 1.13 1.29
N PRO A 101 28.38 0.04 1.27
CA PRO A 101 29.04 -0.43 0.05
C PRO A 101 28.01 -0.78 -1.03
N GLY A 102 28.21 -0.28 -2.26
CA GLY A 102 27.23 -0.42 -3.34
C GLY A 102 26.81 -1.86 -3.66
N LYS A 103 27.69 -2.86 -3.45
CA LYS A 103 27.35 -4.28 -3.66
C LYS A 103 26.35 -4.83 -2.64
N ASN A 104 26.24 -4.20 -1.47
CA ASN A 104 25.27 -4.56 -0.43
C ASN A 104 23.88 -3.94 -0.73
N VAL A 105 23.79 -3.05 -1.72
CA VAL A 105 22.56 -2.42 -2.21
C VAL A 105 22.16 -3.10 -3.51
N ARG A 106 21.07 -3.86 -3.49
CA ARG A 106 20.63 -4.71 -4.62
C ARG A 106 19.23 -4.33 -5.08
N GLU A 107 19.09 -4.17 -6.39
CA GLU A 107 17.80 -3.92 -7.05
C GLU A 107 17.03 -5.23 -7.18
N MET A 108 15.73 -5.18 -6.94
CA MET A 108 14.82 -6.34 -6.84
C MET A 108 13.45 -5.93 -7.38
N ALA A 109 12.69 -6.83 -7.99
CA ALA A 109 11.30 -6.60 -8.40
C ALA A 109 11.09 -5.29 -9.19
N LEU A 110 11.98 -5.02 -10.18
CA LEU A 110 12.10 -3.76 -10.95
C LEU A 110 12.56 -2.55 -10.13
N THR A 111 11.70 -2.06 -9.24
CA THR A 111 11.88 -0.81 -8.47
C THR A 111 12.20 -1.04 -7.01
N GLY A 112 12.01 -2.26 -6.49
CA GLY A 112 12.38 -2.65 -5.13
C GLY A 112 13.88 -2.57 -4.85
N LEU A 113 14.21 -2.63 -3.56
CA LEU A 113 15.59 -2.57 -3.08
C LEU A 113 15.81 -3.44 -1.83
N VAL A 114 16.95 -4.13 -1.79
CA VAL A 114 17.49 -4.78 -0.60
C VAL A 114 18.80 -4.10 -0.22
N VAL A 115 18.98 -3.80 1.06
CA VAL A 115 20.17 -3.13 1.61
C VAL A 115 20.67 -3.92 2.81
N ASP A 116 21.87 -4.48 2.71
CA ASP A 116 22.47 -5.34 3.75
C ASP A 116 23.60 -4.61 4.52
N VAL A 117 23.53 -4.60 5.86
CA VAL A 117 24.52 -3.95 6.74
C VAL A 117 25.11 -4.95 7.73
N CYS A 118 26.39 -5.32 7.53
CA CYS A 118 27.14 -6.23 8.40
C CYS A 118 28.07 -5.49 9.38
N HIS A 119 28.88 -6.24 10.14
CA HIS A 119 29.88 -5.69 11.05
C HIS A 119 30.71 -4.58 10.39
N GLY A 120 30.87 -3.46 11.10
CA GLY A 120 31.67 -2.32 10.66
C GLY A 120 31.13 -1.56 9.45
N ASN A 121 29.95 -1.93 8.91
CA ASN A 121 29.42 -1.48 7.62
C ASN A 121 30.34 -1.88 6.45
N ALA A 122 30.87 -3.11 6.51
CA ALA A 122 31.80 -3.65 5.54
C ALA A 122 31.11 -4.18 4.26
N THR A 123 31.95 -4.56 3.30
CA THR A 123 31.57 -5.50 2.23
C THR A 123 31.03 -6.80 2.85
N ILE A 124 29.92 -7.32 2.35
CA ILE A 124 29.51 -8.70 2.61
C ILE A 124 30.12 -9.62 1.55
N SER A 125 30.66 -10.77 1.97
CA SER A 125 31.16 -11.81 1.08
C SER A 125 30.12 -12.93 0.93
N PRO A 126 29.76 -13.36 -0.30
CA PRO A 126 28.85 -14.51 -0.50
C PRO A 126 29.39 -15.87 0.01
N ALA A 127 30.66 -15.93 0.45
CA ALA A 127 31.31 -17.15 0.92
C ALA A 127 31.39 -17.27 2.45
N GLU A 128 30.94 -16.27 3.21
CA GLU A 128 31.00 -16.26 4.67
C GLU A 128 29.86 -17.09 5.29
N LYS A 129 30.21 -18.18 5.98
CA LYS A 129 29.23 -19.03 6.67
C LYS A 129 28.69 -18.33 7.90
N ARG A 130 27.46 -17.81 7.78
CA ARG A 130 26.69 -17.21 8.88
C ARG A 130 26.66 -18.14 10.10
N LYS A 131 26.93 -17.57 11.29
CA LYS A 131 26.87 -18.28 12.58
C LYS A 131 25.71 -17.83 13.46
N LEU A 132 25.07 -16.73 13.10
CA LEU A 132 24.03 -16.05 13.87
C LEU A 132 22.87 -15.66 12.93
N PRO A 133 21.65 -15.50 13.47
CA PRO A 133 20.48 -15.11 12.68
C PRO A 133 20.69 -13.79 11.93
N VAL A 134 20.08 -13.70 10.76
CA VAL A 134 19.89 -12.49 9.96
C VAL A 134 18.47 -12.01 10.16
N ILE A 135 18.34 -10.75 10.58
CA ILE A 135 17.06 -10.08 10.80
C ILE A 135 16.84 -9.09 9.65
N ALA A 136 15.68 -9.19 9.01
CA ALA A 136 15.22 -8.26 7.99
C ALA A 136 14.15 -7.30 8.52
N PHE A 137 14.20 -6.04 8.10
CA PHE A 137 13.16 -5.03 8.33
C PHE A 137 12.55 -4.59 7.00
N ARG A 138 11.23 -4.75 6.83
CA ARG A 138 10.49 -4.46 5.60
C ARG A 138 9.71 -3.15 5.72
N ALA A 139 9.87 -2.30 4.72
CA ALA A 139 8.92 -1.24 4.36
C ALA A 139 8.40 -1.49 2.93
N ASP A 140 7.16 -1.10 2.71
CA ASP A 140 6.57 -0.84 1.40
C ASP A 140 7.00 0.55 0.90
N MET A 141 6.75 0.85 -0.38
CA MET A 141 7.22 2.07 -1.04
C MET A 141 6.20 2.80 -1.89
N ASP A 142 5.13 2.13 -2.32
CA ASP A 142 4.21 2.62 -3.34
C ASP A 142 3.10 3.51 -2.79
N ALA A 143 2.49 4.27 -3.69
CA ALA A 143 1.32 5.10 -3.47
C ALA A 143 0.10 4.56 -4.23
N LEU A 144 -1.08 4.89 -3.70
CA LEU A 144 -2.36 4.59 -4.35
C LEU A 144 -2.60 5.52 -5.55
N PRO A 145 -3.25 5.03 -6.63
CA PRO A 145 -3.59 5.82 -7.82
C PRO A 145 -4.83 6.71 -7.58
N ILE A 146 -4.78 7.54 -6.55
CA ILE A 146 -5.89 8.39 -6.07
C ILE A 146 -5.44 9.82 -5.83
N GLU A 147 -6.38 10.77 -5.87
CA GLU A 147 -6.09 12.18 -5.64
C GLU A 147 -6.15 12.53 -4.14
N GLU A 148 -5.12 13.24 -3.64
CA GLU A 148 -5.11 13.72 -2.27
C GLU A 148 -6.06 14.91 -2.08
N MET A 149 -7.11 14.68 -1.31
CA MET A 149 -8.12 15.70 -0.94
C MET A 149 -7.67 16.63 0.20
N ASN A 150 -6.52 16.37 0.84
CA ASN A 150 -5.98 17.14 1.96
C ASN A 150 -5.15 18.35 1.50
N ASP A 151 -5.72 19.18 0.61
CA ASP A 151 -5.01 20.28 -0.06
C ASP A 151 -4.45 21.37 0.88
N GLN A 152 -4.93 21.43 2.12
CA GLN A 152 -4.41 22.28 3.19
C GLN A 152 -3.01 21.88 3.70
N LEU A 153 -2.52 20.68 3.37
CA LEU A 153 -1.22 20.21 3.83
C LEU A 153 -0.09 20.82 2.97
N PRO A 154 0.94 21.49 3.54
CA PRO A 154 2.03 22.10 2.78
C PRO A 154 3.00 21.09 2.14
N TYR A 155 2.65 19.80 2.18
CA TYR A 155 3.37 18.65 1.66
C TYR A 155 2.43 17.66 0.95
N CYS A 156 1.20 18.07 0.60
CA CYS A 156 0.31 17.27 -0.22
C CYS A 156 0.93 16.92 -1.59
N SER A 157 0.49 15.82 -2.17
CA SER A 157 0.91 15.30 -3.47
C SER A 157 0.85 16.34 -4.58
N THR A 158 1.87 16.33 -5.44
CA THR A 158 1.83 17.08 -6.71
C THR A 158 1.15 16.32 -7.85
N GLN A 159 0.82 15.03 -7.67
CA GLN A 159 0.17 14.19 -8.66
C GLN A 159 -1.35 14.32 -8.55
N LYS A 160 -1.93 15.25 -9.31
CA LYS A 160 -3.37 15.54 -9.35
C LYS A 160 -3.99 15.15 -10.68
N ASN A 161 -5.32 14.98 -10.71
CA ASN A 161 -6.04 14.76 -11.96
C ASN A 161 -5.85 15.96 -12.92
N GLY A 162 -5.72 15.68 -14.21
CA GLY A 162 -5.70 16.69 -15.29
C GLY A 162 -7.04 17.43 -15.52
N GLY A 163 -7.87 17.56 -14.49
CA GLY A 163 -9.21 18.14 -14.54
C GLY A 163 -9.17 19.63 -14.87
N LYS A 164 -9.56 19.97 -16.10
CA LYS A 164 -9.67 21.37 -16.57
C LYS A 164 -10.54 22.19 -15.61
N GLU A 165 -10.00 23.29 -15.06
CA GLU A 165 -10.82 24.33 -14.44
C GLU A 165 -11.94 24.72 -15.41
N LEU A 166 -13.21 24.49 -15.02
CA LEU A 166 -14.33 25.16 -15.67
C LEU A 166 -14.30 26.65 -15.28
N ARG A 167 -13.41 27.41 -15.94
CA ARG A 167 -13.38 28.87 -15.92
C ARG A 167 -14.79 29.38 -16.21
N LYS A 168 -15.48 29.82 -15.15
CA LYS A 168 -16.84 30.37 -15.21
C LYS A 168 -16.85 31.58 -16.13
N ARG A 169 -17.11 31.37 -17.44
CA ARG A 169 -17.25 32.42 -18.45
C ARG A 169 -18.40 33.32 -18.02
N LYS A 170 -18.06 34.43 -17.36
CA LYS A 170 -18.96 35.48 -16.87
C LYS A 170 -19.74 36.05 -18.04
N LYS A 171 -20.90 35.47 -18.34
CA LYS A 171 -21.72 35.80 -19.51
C LYS A 171 -22.36 37.16 -19.30
N GLN A 172 -21.63 38.21 -19.71
CA GLN A 172 -22.00 39.61 -19.59
C GLN A 172 -23.22 39.90 -20.47
N LYS A 173 -24.42 39.64 -19.96
CA LYS A 173 -25.68 40.10 -20.58
C LYS A 173 -25.75 41.62 -20.46
N THR A 174 -25.73 42.30 -21.60
CA THR A 174 -26.09 43.71 -21.72
C THR A 174 -27.56 43.92 -21.35
N SER A 175 -27.85 45.11 -20.83
CA SER A 175 -29.16 45.50 -20.31
C SER A 175 -30.07 46.10 -21.39
N THR A 176 -31.36 45.75 -21.34
CA THR A 176 -32.44 46.54 -21.94
C THR A 176 -33.64 46.57 -20.98
N SER A 177 -34.34 47.71 -20.91
CA SER A 177 -35.50 47.99 -20.03
C SER A 177 -36.71 47.08 -20.28
N GLN A 178 -37.38 46.51 -19.26
CA GLN A 178 -38.44 47.07 -18.38
C GLN A 178 -39.75 47.49 -19.09
N PRO A 179 -40.95 47.43 -18.45
CA PRO A 179 -41.37 46.87 -17.14
C PRO A 179 -42.26 45.59 -17.35
N SER A 180 -43.30 45.14 -16.60
CA SER A 180 -44.04 45.53 -15.36
C SER A 180 -44.74 44.29 -14.70
N SER A 181 -45.47 44.48 -13.58
CA SER A 181 -46.40 43.52 -12.89
C SER A 181 -47.30 44.32 -11.92
N PRO A 182 -48.25 43.77 -11.10
CA PRO A 182 -48.94 42.46 -11.00
C PRO A 182 -50.51 42.66 -11.01
N PRO A 183 -51.41 42.19 -10.09
CA PRO A 183 -51.61 40.91 -9.34
C PRO A 183 -53.07 40.33 -9.32
N LYS A 184 -53.26 39.06 -8.85
CA LYS A 184 -54.50 38.46 -8.25
C LYS A 184 -55.78 38.41 -9.14
N ALA A 185 -56.90 37.71 -8.82
CA ALA A 185 -57.31 36.81 -7.71
C ALA A 185 -57.77 35.42 -8.28
N SER A 186 -58.72 34.58 -7.82
CA SER A 186 -59.81 34.56 -6.80
C SER A 186 -60.12 33.10 -6.32
N GLU A 187 -61.07 33.00 -5.37
CA GLU A 187 -62.04 31.92 -5.01
C GLU A 187 -62.45 30.85 -6.08
N ASP A 188 -63.13 29.71 -5.80
CA ASP A 188 -63.36 28.72 -4.70
C ASP A 188 -64.19 27.55 -5.36
N GLU A 189 -64.85 26.51 -4.81
CA GLU A 189 -65.30 25.95 -3.50
C GLU A 189 -64.60 24.56 -3.24
N GLU A 190 -64.83 23.63 -2.29
CA GLU A 190 -65.99 23.02 -1.55
C GLU A 190 -66.99 22.23 -2.46
N ASP A 191 -67.57 21.07 -2.12
CA ASP A 191 -67.93 20.42 -0.82
C ASP A 191 -67.67 18.86 -0.81
N ASP A 192 -67.87 18.17 0.33
CA ASP A 192 -67.40 16.80 0.66
C ASP A 192 -68.50 15.68 0.75
N PRO A 193 -68.75 14.91 1.85
CA PRO A 193 -68.84 13.44 1.71
C PRO A 193 -70.23 12.82 1.98
N GLN A 194 -70.34 11.51 1.73
CA GLN A 194 -71.13 10.64 2.64
C GLN A 194 -70.61 9.20 2.72
N ALA A 195 -70.92 8.53 3.84
CA ALA A 195 -70.33 7.26 4.24
C ALA A 195 -71.36 6.22 4.73
N SER A 196 -70.97 4.94 4.68
CA SER A 196 -71.55 3.79 5.40
C SER A 196 -70.63 2.58 5.16
N SER A 197 -70.27 1.65 6.05
CA SER A 197 -70.65 1.20 7.42
C SER A 197 -71.19 -0.23 7.38
N ASP A 198 -70.70 -1.07 8.31
CA ASP A 198 -71.23 -2.39 8.69
C ASP A 198 -71.15 -3.54 7.64
N ALA A 199 -71.07 -4.83 8.03
CA ALA A 199 -70.67 -5.44 9.31
C ALA A 199 -70.22 -6.91 9.14
N THR A 200 -69.78 -7.50 10.25
CA THR A 200 -69.38 -8.89 10.49
C THR A 200 -70.18 -10.00 9.78
N GLY A 201 -69.48 -11.04 9.30
CA GLY A 201 -70.07 -12.34 8.97
C GLY A 201 -69.02 -13.46 8.97
N GLY A 202 -69.01 -14.31 10.00
CA GLY A 202 -68.12 -15.46 10.09
C GLY A 202 -68.86 -16.79 9.86
N SER A 203 -68.20 -17.76 9.25
CA SER A 203 -68.65 -19.16 9.22
C SER A 203 -67.44 -20.09 9.27
N VAL A 204 -67.60 -21.23 9.94
CA VAL A 204 -66.53 -22.21 10.17
C VAL A 204 -66.90 -23.50 9.45
N VAL A 205 -66.03 -23.98 8.56
CA VAL A 205 -66.14 -25.32 7.96
C VAL A 205 -64.80 -26.02 8.10
N SER A 206 -64.80 -27.11 8.85
CA SER A 206 -63.69 -28.04 8.98
C SER A 206 -63.92 -29.26 8.08
N THR A 207 -62.96 -29.56 7.22
CA THR A 207 -62.83 -30.88 6.59
C THR A 207 -61.37 -31.31 6.70
N ASP A 208 -61.14 -32.40 7.42
CA ASP A 208 -59.86 -33.05 7.59
C ASP A 208 -59.73 -34.14 6.50
N GLU A 209 -58.79 -33.99 5.57
CA GLU A 209 -58.40 -35.06 4.64
C GLU A 209 -56.87 -35.13 4.53
N SER A 210 -56.34 -36.23 5.04
CA SER A 210 -54.93 -36.59 4.93
C SER A 210 -54.61 -37.16 3.54
N MET A 211 -53.65 -36.56 2.83
CA MET A 211 -52.99 -37.19 1.69
C MET A 211 -51.47 -37.17 1.86
N GLU A 212 -50.84 -38.35 1.73
CA GLU A 212 -49.38 -38.49 1.74
C GLU A 212 -48.78 -37.96 0.43
N ALA A 213 -47.74 -37.12 0.53
CA ALA A 213 -46.99 -36.66 -0.63
C ALA A 213 -45.89 -37.68 -1.00
N PRO A 214 -45.71 -38.04 -2.29
CA PRO A 214 -44.69 -39.00 -2.69
C PRO A 214 -43.28 -38.44 -2.54
N VAL A 215 -42.37 -39.26 -2.00
CA VAL A 215 -40.95 -38.90 -1.82
C VAL A 215 -40.25 -38.80 -3.17
N MET A 216 -39.85 -37.59 -3.56
CA MET A 216 -39.07 -37.38 -4.79
C MET A 216 -37.57 -37.54 -4.52
N THR A 217 -36.95 -38.59 -5.07
CA THR A 217 -35.51 -38.84 -4.96
C THR A 217 -34.71 -37.80 -5.75
N LEU A 218 -33.75 -37.14 -5.09
CA LEU A 218 -32.80 -36.22 -5.72
C LEU A 218 -31.78 -36.99 -6.59
N PRO A 219 -31.42 -36.48 -7.79
CA PRO A 219 -30.30 -37.00 -8.57
C PRO A 219 -28.95 -36.65 -7.92
N ALA A 220 -27.91 -37.41 -8.25
CA ALA A 220 -26.55 -37.20 -7.75
C ALA A 220 -25.95 -35.84 -8.20
N PRO A 221 -25.07 -35.21 -7.41
CA PRO A 221 -24.50 -33.90 -7.73
C PRO A 221 -23.57 -33.97 -8.95
N SER A 222 -23.89 -33.20 -9.99
CA SER A 222 -23.02 -32.97 -11.14
C SER A 222 -21.73 -32.25 -10.73
N THR A 223 -20.59 -32.70 -11.27
CA THR A 223 -19.27 -32.12 -10.99
C THR A 223 -19.21 -30.63 -11.33
N ILE A 224 -18.93 -29.79 -10.33
CA ILE A 224 -18.64 -28.37 -10.53
C ILE A 224 -17.16 -28.22 -10.90
N THR A 225 -16.88 -27.76 -12.13
CA THR A 225 -15.52 -27.44 -12.57
C THR A 225 -15.17 -26.01 -12.19
N THR A 226 -14.48 -25.82 -11.07
CA THR A 226 -13.94 -24.51 -10.67
C THR A 226 -12.70 -24.17 -11.50
N THR A 227 -12.87 -23.33 -12.53
CA THR A 227 -11.73 -22.75 -13.26
C THR A 227 -11.19 -21.55 -12.49
N THR A 228 -10.16 -21.74 -11.68
CA THR A 228 -9.34 -20.64 -11.16
C THR A 228 -8.59 -19.99 -12.31
N VAL A 229 -9.06 -18.82 -12.78
CA VAL A 229 -8.35 -18.04 -13.80
C VAL A 229 -7.07 -17.49 -13.18
N GLY A 230 -5.93 -17.89 -13.72
CA GLY A 230 -4.61 -17.39 -13.29
C GLY A 230 -4.40 -15.90 -13.63
N ALA A 231 -3.28 -15.36 -13.18
CA ALA A 231 -2.91 -13.95 -13.35
C ALA A 231 -3.08 -13.44 -14.80
N PRO A 232 -3.45 -12.16 -14.99
CA PRO A 232 -3.70 -11.60 -16.31
C PRO A 232 -2.48 -11.69 -17.23
N PRO A 233 -2.68 -11.91 -18.55
CA PRO A 233 -1.58 -12.07 -19.49
C PRO A 233 -0.77 -10.76 -19.66
N ALA A 234 0.52 -10.91 -19.95
CA ALA A 234 1.41 -9.77 -20.19
C ALA A 234 0.92 -8.90 -21.39
N PRO A 235 1.08 -7.57 -21.33
CA PRO A 235 0.57 -6.66 -22.36
C PRO A 235 1.30 -6.88 -23.69
N GLY A 236 0.57 -7.36 -24.69
CA GLY A 236 1.14 -7.86 -25.95
C GLY A 236 0.20 -7.80 -27.17
N ALA A 237 -0.72 -6.85 -27.21
CA ALA A 237 -1.53 -6.54 -28.39
C ALA A 237 -1.69 -5.03 -28.54
N ALA A 238 -1.51 -4.51 -29.76
CA ALA A 238 -1.61 -3.08 -30.02
C ALA A 238 -3.09 -2.63 -30.09
N ALA A 239 -3.47 -1.68 -29.25
CA ALA A 239 -4.71 -0.92 -29.43
C ALA A 239 -4.50 0.12 -30.54
N GLU A 240 -5.54 0.36 -31.34
CA GLU A 240 -5.54 1.44 -32.33
C GLU A 240 -5.52 2.81 -31.62
N LYS A 241 -4.71 3.75 -32.12
CA LYS A 241 -4.62 5.09 -31.56
C LYS A 241 -5.72 5.99 -32.10
N ASP A 242 -6.50 6.57 -31.19
CA ASP A 242 -7.38 7.71 -31.47
C ASP A 242 -6.70 8.98 -30.95
N ASP A 243 -6.10 9.77 -31.86
CA ASP A 243 -5.20 10.88 -31.52
C ASP A 243 -5.97 12.07 -30.90
N SER A 244 -6.06 12.10 -29.58
CA SER A 244 -6.60 13.23 -28.80
C SER A 244 -5.75 13.54 -27.57
N ASP A 245 -4.45 13.79 -27.80
CA ASP A 245 -3.45 14.07 -26.76
C ASP A 245 -3.86 15.18 -25.77
N SER A 246 -4.27 14.76 -24.58
CA SER A 246 -3.92 15.45 -23.34
C SER A 246 -3.49 14.41 -22.33
N GLU A 247 -2.19 14.38 -21.99
CA GLU A 247 -1.63 13.53 -20.94
C GLU A 247 -2.29 13.87 -19.59
N SER A 248 -3.36 13.17 -19.25
CA SER A 248 -3.94 13.22 -17.92
C SER A 248 -3.05 12.38 -17.01
N SER A 249 -2.14 13.04 -16.29
CA SER A 249 -1.36 12.41 -15.21
C SER A 249 -2.31 11.69 -14.25
N THR A 250 -2.15 10.37 -14.11
CA THR A 250 -2.85 9.59 -13.09
C THR A 250 -2.54 10.21 -11.72
N PRO A 251 -3.56 10.56 -10.91
CA PRO A 251 -3.31 11.07 -9.58
C PRO A 251 -2.66 9.98 -8.71
N ALA A 252 -1.83 10.38 -7.75
CA ALA A 252 -1.22 9.44 -6.81
C ALA A 252 -1.05 10.07 -5.43
N ALA A 253 -1.19 9.26 -4.37
CA ALA A 253 -1.05 9.71 -2.98
C ALA A 253 -0.72 8.57 -2.00
N HIS A 254 0.15 8.83 -1.02
CA HIS A 254 0.44 7.89 0.07
C HIS A 254 -0.64 7.96 1.16
N MET A 255 -1.80 7.35 0.92
CA MET A 255 -2.90 7.32 1.89
C MET A 255 -2.86 6.11 2.85
N CYS A 256 -2.15 5.02 2.51
CA CYS A 256 -1.92 3.90 3.43
C CYS A 256 -0.71 4.12 4.37
N GLY A 257 0.18 5.06 4.03
CA GLY A 257 1.24 5.56 4.92
C GLY A 257 2.65 4.99 4.68
N HIS A 258 2.90 4.41 3.49
CA HIS A 258 4.19 3.84 3.07
C HIS A 258 5.33 4.88 3.11
N ASP A 259 5.01 6.16 2.89
CA ASP A 259 5.90 7.31 3.13
C ASP A 259 6.49 7.35 4.56
N GLY A 260 5.73 6.87 5.55
CA GLY A 260 6.16 6.68 6.93
C GLY A 260 6.96 5.40 7.13
N HIS A 261 6.55 4.29 6.53
CA HIS A 261 7.23 3.00 6.67
C HIS A 261 8.66 3.06 6.11
N MET A 262 8.82 3.59 4.88
CA MET A 262 10.14 3.86 4.27
C MET A 262 11.04 4.68 5.21
N VAL A 263 10.51 5.74 5.82
CA VAL A 263 11.29 6.65 6.66
C VAL A 263 11.68 6.04 8.00
N ILE A 264 10.85 5.17 8.57
CA ILE A 264 11.19 4.42 9.78
C ILE A 264 12.35 3.45 9.47
N VAL A 265 12.29 2.73 8.35
CA VAL A 265 13.34 1.79 7.93
C VAL A 265 14.64 2.50 7.52
N LEU A 266 14.57 3.64 6.81
CA LEU A 266 15.73 4.50 6.53
C LEU A 266 16.37 5.04 7.83
N GLY A 267 15.55 5.42 8.81
CA GLY A 267 16.01 5.85 10.13
C GLY A 267 16.71 4.73 10.91
N LEU A 268 16.13 3.53 10.92
CA LEU A 268 16.74 2.35 11.53
C LEU A 268 18.06 1.98 10.85
N CYS A 269 18.11 1.99 9.51
CA CYS A 269 19.32 1.75 8.73
C CYS A 269 20.43 2.76 9.09
N ALA A 270 20.12 4.06 9.17
CA ALA A 270 21.10 5.07 9.59
C ALA A 270 21.64 4.86 11.02
N LEU A 271 20.79 4.40 11.95
CA LEU A 271 21.19 4.05 13.32
C LEU A 271 22.07 2.78 13.35
N VAL A 272 21.70 1.75 12.59
CA VAL A 272 22.46 0.49 12.47
C VAL A 272 23.82 0.75 11.85
N VAL A 273 23.93 1.51 10.75
CA VAL A 273 25.23 1.90 10.16
C VAL A 273 26.10 2.64 11.18
N ARG A 274 25.56 3.65 11.89
CA ARG A 274 26.28 4.37 12.95
C ARG A 274 26.78 3.44 14.07
N LYS A 275 26.10 2.31 14.31
CA LYS A 275 26.42 1.31 15.31
C LYS A 275 26.96 -0.02 14.75
N ALA A 276 27.34 -0.09 13.47
CA ALA A 276 27.66 -1.35 12.81
C ALA A 276 28.88 -2.09 13.42
N HIS A 277 29.74 -1.37 14.14
CA HIS A 277 30.84 -1.93 14.94
C HIS A 277 30.39 -2.68 16.22
N LEU A 278 29.10 -2.69 16.52
CA LEU A 278 28.47 -3.46 17.60
C LEU A 278 27.58 -4.61 17.07
N LEU A 279 27.43 -4.73 15.75
CA LEU A 279 26.86 -5.95 15.17
C LEU A 279 27.86 -7.11 15.38
N PRO A 280 27.40 -8.34 15.62
CA PRO A 280 28.29 -9.49 15.66
C PRO A 280 29.03 -9.69 14.32
N GLU A 281 30.16 -10.37 14.39
CA GLU A 281 30.82 -10.94 13.22
C GLU A 281 29.97 -12.10 12.65
N ASP A 282 30.16 -12.45 11.38
CA ASP A 282 29.41 -13.49 10.64
C ASP A 282 27.86 -13.31 10.61
N THR A 283 27.36 -12.07 10.62
CA THR A 283 25.94 -11.73 10.36
C THR A 283 25.76 -10.34 9.74
N PHE A 284 24.55 -10.05 9.25
CA PHE A 284 24.10 -8.76 8.73
C PHE A 284 22.64 -8.49 9.08
N VAL A 285 22.26 -7.20 9.11
CA VAL A 285 20.88 -6.75 9.16
C VAL A 285 20.44 -6.40 7.74
N ARG A 286 19.29 -6.91 7.31
CA ARG A 286 18.70 -6.61 6.00
C ARG A 286 17.62 -5.52 6.12
N PHE A 287 17.59 -4.61 5.17
CA PHE A 287 16.49 -3.67 4.96
C PHE A 287 15.86 -3.94 3.60
N ILE A 288 14.55 -4.18 3.58
CA ILE A 288 13.77 -4.51 2.39
C ILE A 288 12.83 -3.35 2.11
N PHE A 289 12.96 -2.74 0.93
CA PHE A 289 12.08 -1.70 0.42
C PHE A 289 11.29 -2.29 -0.75
N GLN A 290 10.01 -2.57 -0.50
CA GLN A 290 9.14 -3.37 -1.36
C GLN A 290 8.27 -2.46 -2.25
N PRO A 291 8.23 -2.69 -3.57
CA PRO A 291 7.30 -1.99 -4.46
C PRO A 291 5.91 -2.62 -4.40
N ALA A 292 4.95 -1.97 -5.06
CA ALA A 292 3.65 -2.54 -5.46
C ALA A 292 2.93 -3.38 -4.38
N GLU A 293 2.83 -2.88 -3.16
CA GLU A 293 2.06 -3.45 -2.05
C GLU A 293 0.56 -3.38 -2.34
N GLU A 294 0.08 -2.19 -2.74
CA GLU A 294 -1.32 -1.87 -3.05
C GLU A 294 -1.82 -2.61 -4.33
N GLY A 295 -0.90 -3.28 -5.03
CA GLY A 295 -1.15 -4.06 -6.24
C GLY A 295 -0.16 -3.73 -7.37
N PRO A 296 0.13 -4.69 -8.28
CA PRO A 296 -0.35 -6.07 -8.31
C PRO A 296 0.54 -7.06 -7.52
N GLY A 297 1.26 -6.61 -6.47
CA GLY A 297 1.95 -7.47 -5.51
C GLY A 297 3.47 -7.60 -5.72
N GLY A 298 4.25 -6.74 -5.05
CA GLY A 298 5.72 -6.76 -5.11
C GLY A 298 6.42 -7.85 -4.29
N ALA A 299 5.80 -8.33 -3.21
CA ALA A 299 6.44 -9.24 -2.26
C ALA A 299 6.96 -10.54 -2.90
N MET A 300 6.14 -11.21 -3.73
CA MET A 300 6.53 -12.46 -4.38
C MET A 300 7.73 -12.29 -5.33
N LYS A 301 7.74 -11.23 -6.15
CA LYS A 301 8.86 -10.96 -7.06
C LYS A 301 10.16 -10.67 -6.31
N MET A 302 10.10 -9.98 -5.16
CA MET A 302 11.28 -9.81 -4.31
C MET A 302 11.76 -11.13 -3.72
N ILE A 303 10.86 -12.05 -3.36
CA ILE A 303 11.23 -13.39 -2.88
C ILE A 303 11.90 -14.21 -4.00
N GLU A 304 11.36 -14.14 -5.23
CA GLU A 304 11.92 -14.76 -6.44
C GLU A 304 13.32 -14.23 -6.80
N ASP A 305 13.54 -12.91 -6.70
CA ASP A 305 14.86 -12.27 -6.86
C ASP A 305 15.81 -12.50 -5.66
N GLY A 306 15.34 -13.19 -4.61
CA GLY A 306 16.16 -13.65 -3.48
C GLY A 306 16.26 -12.69 -2.30
N ALA A 307 15.30 -11.77 -2.10
CA ALA A 307 15.28 -10.84 -0.96
C ALA A 307 15.19 -11.53 0.42
N LEU A 308 14.69 -12.77 0.48
CA LEU A 308 14.67 -13.59 1.71
C LEU A 308 15.77 -14.67 1.76
N VAL A 309 16.66 -14.75 0.75
CA VAL A 309 17.83 -15.65 0.83
C VAL A 309 18.69 -15.25 2.02
N ASP A 310 19.02 -16.22 2.86
CA ASP A 310 19.76 -16.05 4.12
C ASP A 310 19.07 -15.22 5.21
N VAL A 311 17.76 -14.96 5.13
CA VAL A 311 17.00 -14.30 6.22
C VAL A 311 16.35 -15.34 7.12
N ASP A 312 16.52 -15.20 8.43
CA ASP A 312 15.92 -16.09 9.44
C ASP A 312 14.65 -15.48 10.08
N GLU A 313 14.60 -14.16 10.25
CA GLU A 313 13.44 -13.43 10.79
C GLU A 313 13.13 -12.17 9.96
N VAL A 314 11.83 -11.87 9.75
CA VAL A 314 11.36 -10.67 9.04
C VAL A 314 10.42 -9.87 9.94
N TYR A 315 10.71 -8.58 10.11
CA TYR A 315 9.88 -7.62 10.84
C TYR A 315 9.30 -6.59 9.88
N GLY A 316 7.97 -6.44 9.91
CA GLY A 316 7.25 -5.35 9.27
C GLY A 316 6.38 -4.61 10.29
N LEU A 317 5.93 -3.42 9.94
CA LEU A 317 4.93 -2.66 10.69
C LEU A 317 4.00 -1.95 9.72
N HIS A 318 2.80 -1.60 10.19
CA HIS A 318 1.86 -0.77 9.46
C HIS A 318 1.33 0.34 10.36
N ASN A 319 1.14 1.54 9.82
CA ASN A 319 0.43 2.62 10.51
C ASN A 319 -1.06 2.25 10.65
N ALA A 320 -1.63 2.44 11.83
CA ALA A 320 -3.03 2.11 12.12
C ALA A 320 -3.63 3.13 13.10
N PRO A 321 -4.97 3.31 13.15
CA PRO A 321 -5.65 4.32 13.99
C PRO A 321 -5.68 3.97 15.49
N PHE A 322 -4.59 3.43 16.02
CA PHE A 322 -4.40 3.17 17.44
C PHE A 322 -3.98 4.44 18.21
N PRO A 323 -4.08 4.46 19.55
CA PRO A 323 -3.58 5.57 20.36
C PRO A 323 -2.10 5.88 20.11
N LEU A 324 -1.76 7.18 20.10
CA LEU A 324 -0.39 7.63 19.86
C LEU A 324 0.59 7.01 20.87
N ASN A 325 1.80 6.68 20.42
CA ASN A 325 2.84 6.00 21.23
C ASN A 325 2.48 4.58 21.70
N SER A 326 1.54 3.88 21.05
CA SER A 326 1.29 2.45 21.27
C SER A 326 1.75 1.60 20.08
N ILE A 327 2.17 0.37 20.36
CA ILE A 327 2.52 -0.67 19.38
C ILE A 327 1.66 -1.89 19.72
N HIS A 328 1.01 -2.48 18.72
CA HIS A 328 0.10 -3.61 18.88
C HIS A 328 0.64 -4.82 18.13
N VAL A 329 0.67 -5.97 18.79
CA VAL A 329 1.15 -7.24 18.22
C VAL A 329 0.20 -8.37 18.62
N ARG A 330 0.06 -9.37 17.74
CA ARG A 330 -0.79 -10.55 17.97
C ARG A 330 -0.08 -11.80 17.40
N PRO A 331 -0.02 -12.92 18.14
CA PRO A 331 0.43 -14.19 17.58
C PRO A 331 -0.65 -14.83 16.70
N GLY A 332 -0.22 -15.54 15.66
CA GLY A 332 -1.12 -16.13 14.66
C GLY A 332 -1.61 -15.12 13.61
N PRO A 333 -2.70 -15.42 12.87
CA PRO A 333 -3.22 -14.53 11.83
C PRO A 333 -3.62 -13.14 12.34
N VAL A 334 -3.19 -12.11 11.61
CA VAL A 334 -3.45 -10.68 11.92
C VAL A 334 -4.31 -10.00 10.85
N MET A 335 -4.16 -10.38 9.58
CA MET A 335 -4.89 -9.84 8.44
C MET A 335 -5.60 -10.97 7.67
N ALA A 336 -6.63 -10.64 6.89
CA ALA A 336 -7.31 -11.58 6.00
C ALA A 336 -6.55 -11.73 4.67
N GLN A 337 -6.78 -12.84 3.96
CA GLN A 337 -6.41 -12.97 2.56
C GLN A 337 -7.53 -12.39 1.69
N GLU A 338 -7.17 -11.56 0.70
CA GLU A 338 -8.08 -11.11 -0.34
C GLU A 338 -8.05 -12.05 -1.56
N VAL A 339 -9.21 -12.22 -2.20
CA VAL A 339 -9.37 -12.92 -3.49
C VAL A 339 -10.49 -12.23 -4.28
N GLU A 340 -10.16 -11.65 -5.43
CA GLU A 340 -11.14 -11.11 -6.37
C GLU A 340 -11.79 -12.23 -7.21
N PHE A 341 -13.05 -12.06 -7.58
CA PHE A 341 -13.76 -12.95 -8.51
C PHE A 341 -14.69 -12.17 -9.44
N SER A 342 -15.04 -12.76 -10.59
CA SER A 342 -16.00 -12.20 -11.54
C SER A 342 -17.00 -13.27 -11.98
N ILE A 343 -18.28 -12.90 -12.05
CA ILE A 343 -19.37 -13.76 -12.53
C ILE A 343 -20.01 -13.09 -13.74
N ASN A 344 -19.94 -13.73 -14.90
CA ASN A 344 -20.60 -13.26 -16.12
C ASN A 344 -21.95 -13.98 -16.29
N ILE A 345 -23.04 -13.22 -16.32
CA ILE A 345 -24.40 -13.74 -16.42
C ILE A 345 -24.96 -13.42 -17.82
N HIS A 346 -25.19 -14.46 -18.61
CA HIS A 346 -25.67 -14.32 -19.99
C HIS A 346 -27.17 -14.64 -20.08
N GLY A 347 -27.96 -13.61 -20.37
CA GLY A 347 -29.41 -13.71 -20.59
C GLY A 347 -29.81 -13.63 -22.06
N ILE A 348 -31.11 -13.47 -22.31
CA ILE A 348 -31.72 -13.26 -23.62
C ILE A 348 -32.51 -11.95 -23.56
N GLY A 349 -32.07 -10.95 -24.32
CA GLY A 349 -32.73 -9.64 -24.39
C GLY A 349 -34.00 -9.66 -25.25
N GLY A 350 -34.92 -8.73 -24.97
CA GLY A 350 -36.17 -8.56 -25.70
C GLY A 350 -36.94 -7.32 -25.24
N HIS A 351 -38.19 -7.18 -25.66
CA HIS A 351 -39.02 -6.02 -25.29
C HIS A 351 -39.49 -6.10 -23.84
N GLY A 352 -39.28 -5.05 -23.04
CA GLY A 352 -39.57 -5.07 -21.59
C GLY A 352 -41.03 -5.34 -21.22
N SER A 353 -41.98 -5.12 -22.12
CA SER A 353 -43.40 -5.47 -21.95
C SER A 353 -43.77 -6.90 -22.37
N ALA A 354 -42.79 -7.71 -22.76
CA ALA A 354 -42.96 -9.11 -23.17
C ALA A 354 -41.91 -10.03 -22.49
N PRO A 355 -41.80 -10.01 -21.14
CA PRO A 355 -40.74 -10.70 -20.41
C PRO A 355 -40.73 -12.23 -20.62
N GLN A 356 -41.86 -12.82 -21.04
CA GLN A 356 -41.95 -14.25 -21.41
C GLN A 356 -41.12 -14.63 -22.65
N ASN A 357 -40.65 -13.64 -23.43
CA ASN A 357 -39.74 -13.82 -24.55
C ASN A 357 -38.27 -13.56 -24.18
N CYS A 358 -37.99 -13.26 -22.91
CA CYS A 358 -36.69 -12.83 -22.41
C CYS A 358 -36.14 -13.81 -21.36
N VAL A 359 -34.84 -13.72 -21.09
CA VAL A 359 -34.20 -14.29 -19.90
C VAL A 359 -33.40 -13.14 -19.27
N ASP A 360 -33.95 -12.51 -18.23
CA ASP A 360 -33.41 -11.28 -17.66
C ASP A 360 -32.15 -11.55 -16.80
N PRO A 361 -30.95 -11.11 -17.22
CA PRO A 361 -29.73 -11.31 -16.45
C PRO A 361 -29.66 -10.43 -15.19
N ILE A 362 -30.41 -9.32 -15.12
CA ILE A 362 -30.43 -8.43 -13.95
C ILE A 362 -31.16 -9.11 -12.79
N LEU A 363 -32.33 -9.70 -13.07
CA LEU A 363 -33.07 -10.50 -12.08
C LEU A 363 -32.26 -11.71 -11.60
N ILE A 364 -31.61 -12.44 -12.52
CA ILE A 364 -30.73 -13.57 -12.18
C ILE A 364 -29.55 -13.08 -11.32
N GLY A 365 -28.93 -11.97 -11.69
CA GLY A 365 -27.84 -11.36 -10.93
C GLY A 365 -28.25 -10.96 -9.51
N ALA A 366 -29.43 -10.35 -9.33
CA ALA A 366 -29.95 -10.00 -8.00
C ALA A 366 -30.13 -11.25 -7.11
N VAL A 367 -30.65 -12.35 -7.67
CA VAL A 367 -30.76 -13.63 -6.97
C VAL A 367 -29.39 -14.22 -6.64
N VAL A 368 -28.40 -14.14 -7.54
CA VAL A 368 -27.02 -14.58 -7.27
C VAL A 368 -26.38 -13.75 -6.14
N VAL A 369 -26.52 -12.43 -6.15
CA VAL A 369 -26.02 -11.55 -5.08
C VAL A 369 -26.64 -11.91 -3.73
N GLN A 370 -27.95 -12.20 -3.69
CA GLN A 370 -28.63 -12.65 -2.48
C GLN A 370 -28.16 -14.04 -2.03
N ALA A 371 -27.93 -14.97 -2.97
CA ALA A 371 -27.44 -16.32 -2.69
C ALA A 371 -26.00 -16.31 -2.12
N LEU A 372 -25.11 -15.43 -2.61
CA LEU A 372 -23.73 -15.30 -2.10
C LEU A 372 -23.68 -14.98 -0.60
N GLN A 373 -24.70 -14.30 -0.04
CA GLN A 373 -24.79 -14.00 1.38
C GLN A 373 -24.90 -15.26 2.26
N THR A 374 -25.34 -16.39 1.68
CA THR A 374 -25.44 -17.68 2.38
C THR A 374 -24.07 -18.29 2.67
N ILE A 375 -23.02 -17.94 1.93
CA ILE A 375 -21.67 -18.47 2.13
C ILE A 375 -21.18 -18.15 3.55
N VAL A 376 -21.09 -16.87 3.89
CA VAL A 376 -20.63 -16.44 5.22
C VAL A 376 -21.66 -16.78 6.29
N SER A 377 -22.96 -16.58 6.01
CA SER A 377 -23.98 -16.71 7.06
C SER A 377 -24.38 -18.15 7.39
N ARG A 378 -24.30 -19.11 6.45
CA ARG A 378 -24.79 -20.50 6.59
C ARG A 378 -23.75 -21.59 6.30
N SER A 379 -22.74 -21.34 5.47
CA SER A 379 -21.78 -22.38 5.02
C SER A 379 -20.46 -22.43 5.80
N LEU A 380 -20.14 -21.38 6.57
CA LEU A 380 -18.95 -21.32 7.43
C LEU A 380 -19.27 -21.59 8.90
N SER A 381 -18.27 -21.91 9.71
CA SER A 381 -18.43 -21.96 11.16
C SER A 381 -18.70 -20.55 11.70
N PRO A 382 -19.59 -20.36 12.70
CA PRO A 382 -19.72 -19.09 13.42
C PRO A 382 -18.44 -18.61 14.14
N MET A 383 -17.39 -19.44 14.18
CA MET A 383 -16.07 -19.12 14.73
C MET A 383 -15.06 -18.67 13.65
N ASP A 384 -15.38 -18.85 12.36
CA ASP A 384 -14.50 -18.49 11.24
C ASP A 384 -14.74 -17.03 10.82
N THR A 385 -13.69 -16.35 10.35
CA THR A 385 -13.78 -14.97 9.87
C THR A 385 -13.64 -14.90 8.35
N ALA A 386 -14.70 -14.50 7.65
CA ALA A 386 -14.69 -14.25 6.22
C ALA A 386 -15.63 -13.09 5.84
N VAL A 387 -15.38 -12.48 4.69
CA VAL A 387 -16.25 -11.46 4.06
C VAL A 387 -16.42 -11.84 2.59
N VAL A 388 -17.64 -11.69 2.06
CA VAL A 388 -17.93 -11.84 0.62
C VAL A 388 -18.64 -10.57 0.18
N SER A 389 -17.97 -9.78 -0.64
CA SER A 389 -18.46 -8.47 -1.13
C SER A 389 -18.67 -8.52 -2.63
N VAL A 390 -19.84 -8.08 -3.09
CA VAL A 390 -20.07 -7.78 -4.52
C VAL A 390 -19.91 -6.28 -4.68
N THR A 391 -18.71 -5.86 -5.08
CA THR A 391 -18.29 -4.45 -5.17
C THR A 391 -18.73 -3.75 -6.46
N GLN A 392 -19.09 -4.53 -7.49
CA GLN A 392 -19.59 -4.03 -8.76
C GLN A 392 -20.73 -4.92 -9.29
N PHE A 393 -21.77 -4.28 -9.83
CA PHE A 393 -22.84 -4.88 -10.61
C PHE A 393 -22.97 -4.05 -11.89
N ARG A 394 -22.88 -4.67 -13.07
CA ARG A 394 -22.80 -4.01 -14.38
C ARG A 394 -23.44 -4.87 -15.48
#